data_AF-A0A259RLP3-F1
#
_entry.id   AF-A0A259RLP3-F1
#
_cell.length_a   1.000
_cell.length_b   1.000
_cell.length_c   1.000
_cell.angle_alpha   90.00
_cell.angle_beta   90.00
_cell.angle_gamma   90.00
#
_symmetry.space_group_name_H-M   'P 1'
#
loop_
_entity.id
_entity.type
_entity.pdbx_description
1 polymer ?
#
loop_
_entity_poly.entity_id
_entity_poly.type
_entity_poly.pdbx_seq_one_letter_code
_entity_poly.pdbx_strand_id
1 'polypeptide(L)'
;AHTPQVNAEMLNQLLDQQAQLLDQLHRMNTQPGAHLKKHELINAIRQRASIPGALCVFDLAALHHWLAQPYSERREDFLEWLEPLTTIRRANELVIDLIRNSVAPEIRTAEDGFFQLNLELGTPYQLVRVLLEDGSNVYPEISASKHRVIVRFMRLDRQTGHPFQVNHDVAFELAICQL
;
A
#
# COMPACT_ATOMS: atom_id res chain seq x y z
N ALA A 1 -10.90 -2.87 28.71
CA ALA A 1 -11.22 -1.43 28.66
C ALA A 1 -10.69 -0.62 29.86
N HIS A 2 -9.81 -1.16 30.72
CA HIS A 2 -9.14 -0.37 31.76
C HIS A 2 -7.67 -0.75 31.87
N THR A 3 -6.87 -0.26 30.92
CA THR A 3 -5.41 -0.27 31.02
C THR A 3 -5.01 1.18 31.32
N PRO A 4 -4.29 1.46 32.43
CA PRO A 4 -4.09 2.82 32.97
C PRO A 4 -3.26 3.78 32.10
N GLN A 5 -2.93 3.42 30.85
CA GLN A 5 -2.20 4.24 29.88
C GLN A 5 -2.96 4.47 28.56
N VAL A 6 -4.20 4.00 28.44
CA VAL A 6 -5.01 4.16 27.23
C VAL A 6 -5.83 5.44 27.30
N ASN A 7 -5.66 6.33 26.32
CA ASN A 7 -6.52 7.50 26.16
C ASN A 7 -7.91 7.06 25.69
N ALA A 8 -8.88 7.04 26.61
CA ALA A 8 -10.24 6.59 26.37
C ALA A 8 -10.98 7.44 25.33
N GLU A 9 -10.71 8.73 25.25
CA GLU A 9 -11.35 9.64 24.27
C GLU A 9 -10.91 9.31 22.85
N MET A 10 -9.60 9.16 22.64
CA MET A 10 -9.03 8.78 21.34
C MET A 10 -9.51 7.39 20.90
N LEU A 11 -9.63 6.44 21.84
CA LEU A 11 -10.15 5.12 21.56
C LEU A 11 -11.61 5.17 21.10
N ASN A 12 -12.46 5.92 21.80
CA ASN A 12 -13.88 6.05 21.45
C ASN A 12 -14.06 6.71 20.08
N GLN A 13 -13.29 7.76 19.78
CA GLN A 13 -13.30 8.40 18.46
C GLN A 13 -12.95 7.42 17.33
N LEU A 14 -11.96 6.56 17.56
CA LEU A 14 -11.54 5.57 16.58
C LEU A 14 -12.62 4.49 16.37
N LEU A 15 -13.24 4.01 17.44
CA LEU A 15 -14.34 3.04 17.37
C LEU A 15 -15.55 3.62 16.63
N ASP A 16 -15.90 4.89 16.90
CA ASP A 16 -16.98 5.58 16.22
C ASP A 16 -16.67 5.75 14.71
N GLN A 17 -15.45 6.14 14.37
CA GLN A 17 -14.99 6.23 12.98
C GLN A 17 -15.07 4.86 12.27
N GLN A 18 -14.66 3.80 12.95
CA GLN A 18 -14.73 2.44 12.40
C GLN A 18 -16.18 2.02 12.14
N ALA A 19 -17.08 2.24 13.11
CA ALA A 19 -18.50 1.91 12.97
C ALA A 19 -19.15 2.68 11.81
N GLN A 20 -18.87 3.98 11.68
CA GLN A 20 -19.38 4.79 10.58
C GLN A 20 -18.90 4.29 9.21
N LEU A 21 -17.61 3.94 9.08
CA LEU A 21 -17.07 3.41 7.83
C LEU A 21 -17.66 2.04 7.49
N LEU A 22 -17.85 1.16 8.47
CA LEU A 22 -18.51 -0.14 8.27
C LEU A 22 -19.95 0.03 7.77
N ASP A 23 -20.72 0.93 8.38
CA ASP A 23 -22.09 1.23 7.95
C ASP A 23 -22.12 1.78 6.52
N GLN A 24 -21.21 2.70 6.19
CA GLN A 24 -21.10 3.25 4.83
C GLN A 24 -20.76 2.16 3.82
N LEU A 25 -19.79 1.28 4.13
CA LEU A 25 -19.40 0.17 3.26
C LEU A 25 -20.54 -0.84 3.07
N HIS A 26 -21.27 -1.21 4.12
CA HIS A 26 -22.40 -2.14 4.02
C HIS A 26 -23.56 -1.57 3.18
N ARG A 27 -23.72 -0.24 3.16
CA ARG A 27 -24.72 0.44 2.33
C ARG A 27 -24.31 0.54 0.85
N MET A 28 -23.06 0.23 0.51
CA MET A 28 -22.61 0.22 -0.89
C MET A 28 -23.23 -0.97 -1.63
N ASN A 29 -24.35 -0.72 -2.30
CA ASN A 29 -25.11 -1.74 -3.04
C ASN A 29 -24.55 -2.06 -4.43
N THR A 30 -23.42 -1.47 -4.82
CA THR A 30 -22.82 -1.67 -6.15
C THR A 30 -21.35 -2.07 -6.02
N GLN A 31 -20.87 -2.86 -6.98
CA GLN A 31 -19.47 -3.23 -7.03
C GLN A 31 -18.61 -1.96 -7.15
N PRO A 32 -17.52 -1.83 -6.36
CA PRO A 32 -16.58 -0.73 -6.48
C PRO A 32 -16.12 -0.53 -7.94
N GLY A 33 -16.22 0.70 -8.43
CA GLY A 33 -15.84 1.07 -9.80
C GLY A 33 -16.79 0.61 -10.91
N ALA A 34 -17.99 0.09 -10.59
CA ALA A 34 -18.97 -0.31 -11.59
C ALA A 34 -19.41 0.85 -12.49
N HIS A 35 -19.46 2.08 -11.98
CA HIS A 35 -19.76 3.28 -12.77
C HIS A 35 -18.65 3.58 -13.79
N LEU A 36 -17.38 3.41 -13.41
CA LEU A 36 -16.23 3.58 -14.32
C LEU A 36 -16.25 2.56 -15.45
N LYS A 37 -16.67 1.32 -15.16
CA LYS A 37 -16.88 0.27 -16.18
C LYS A 37 -18.05 0.55 -17.12
N LYS A 38 -18.91 1.54 -16.85
CA LYS A 38 -19.97 1.98 -17.76
C LYS A 38 -19.59 3.27 -18.50
N HIS A 39 -18.60 4.00 -18.00
CA HIS A 39 -18.12 5.23 -18.61
C HIS A 39 -17.39 4.94 -19.92
N GLU A 40 -17.90 5.47 -21.04
CA GLU A 40 -17.43 5.12 -22.38
C GLU A 40 -15.95 5.50 -22.61
N LEU A 41 -15.57 6.73 -22.24
CA LEU A 41 -14.17 7.17 -22.35
C LEU A 41 -13.20 6.27 -21.55
N ILE A 42 -13.50 6.00 -20.27
CA ILE A 42 -12.67 5.16 -19.40
C ILE A 42 -12.58 3.73 -19.96
N ASN A 43 -13.70 3.19 -20.45
CA ASN A 43 -13.71 1.88 -21.10
C ASN A 43 -12.85 1.83 -22.37
N ALA A 44 -12.93 2.85 -23.22
CA ALA A 44 -12.12 2.94 -24.44
C ALA A 44 -10.62 2.99 -24.07
N ILE A 45 -10.24 3.77 -23.07
CA ILE A 45 -8.87 3.81 -22.53
C ILE A 45 -8.46 2.43 -22.03
N ARG A 46 -9.28 1.77 -21.20
CA ARG A 46 -8.99 0.45 -20.64
C ARG A 46 -8.78 -0.62 -21.73
N GLN A 47 -9.57 -0.59 -22.80
CA GLN A 47 -9.44 -1.54 -23.91
C GLN A 47 -8.16 -1.35 -24.71
N ARG A 48 -7.67 -0.11 -24.84
CA ARG A 48 -6.46 0.22 -25.60
C ARG A 48 -5.19 0.17 -24.75
N ALA A 49 -5.27 0.39 -23.44
CA ALA A 49 -4.12 0.44 -22.55
C ALA A 49 -3.30 -0.87 -22.47
N SER A 50 -3.90 -2.01 -22.84
CA SER A 50 -3.20 -3.30 -22.94
C SER A 50 -2.36 -3.44 -24.20
N ILE A 51 -2.53 -2.57 -25.20
CA ILE A 51 -1.80 -2.61 -26.46
C ILE A 51 -0.66 -1.58 -26.39
N PRO A 52 0.62 -2.01 -26.45
CA PRO A 52 1.74 -1.09 -26.47
C PRO A 52 1.59 -0.04 -27.59
N GLY A 53 1.68 1.24 -27.24
CA GLY A 53 1.58 2.35 -28.18
C GLY A 53 0.17 2.79 -28.58
N ALA A 54 -0.90 2.07 -28.18
CA ALA A 54 -2.27 2.36 -28.63
C ALA A 54 -3.00 3.47 -27.84
N LEU A 55 -2.32 4.13 -26.90
CA LEU A 55 -2.83 5.33 -26.22
C LEU A 55 -2.41 6.62 -26.95
N CYS A 56 -2.23 6.54 -28.26
CA CYS A 56 -1.84 7.67 -29.09
C CYS A 56 -3.07 8.46 -29.58
N VAL A 57 -2.82 9.63 -30.17
CA VAL A 57 -3.87 10.58 -30.59
C VAL A 57 -4.82 9.98 -31.64
N PHE A 58 -4.34 9.15 -32.56
CA PHE A 58 -5.17 8.58 -33.62
C PHE A 58 -6.00 7.38 -33.15
N ASP A 59 -5.53 6.63 -32.14
CA ASP A 59 -6.26 5.49 -31.58
C ASP A 59 -7.33 5.92 -30.57
N LEU A 60 -7.11 7.02 -29.84
CA LEU A 60 -8.03 7.56 -28.82
C LEU A 60 -8.20 9.07 -28.96
N ALA A 61 -8.82 9.51 -30.07
CA ALA A 61 -9.12 10.93 -30.30
C ALA A 61 -9.97 11.55 -29.16
N ALA A 62 -10.89 10.78 -28.58
CA ALA A 62 -11.72 11.22 -27.45
C ALA A 62 -10.88 11.52 -26.18
N LEU A 63 -9.85 10.72 -25.90
CA LEU A 63 -8.92 10.99 -24.80
C LEU A 63 -8.13 12.27 -25.06
N HIS A 64 -7.64 12.47 -26.29
CA HIS A 64 -6.91 13.68 -26.64
C HIS A 64 -7.79 14.94 -26.52
N HIS A 65 -9.05 14.84 -26.98
CA HIS A 65 -10.02 15.92 -26.82
C HIS A 65 -10.31 16.24 -25.35
N TRP A 66 -10.50 15.20 -24.52
CA TRP A 66 -10.70 15.37 -23.08
C TRP A 66 -9.48 16.00 -22.40
N LEU A 67 -8.26 15.58 -22.75
CA LEU A 67 -7.02 16.17 -22.22
C LEU A 67 -6.83 17.64 -22.60
N ALA A 68 -7.41 18.08 -23.72
CA ALA A 68 -7.39 19.47 -24.17
C ALA A 68 -8.38 20.38 -23.42
N GLN A 69 -9.29 19.81 -22.60
CA GLN A 69 -10.23 20.61 -21.81
C GLN A 69 -9.50 21.40 -20.70
N PRO A 70 -10.10 22.51 -20.22
CA PRO A 70 -9.60 23.26 -19.08
C PRO A 70 -9.30 22.37 -17.87
N TYR A 71 -8.28 22.75 -17.08
CA TYR A 71 -7.90 22.00 -15.89
C TYR A 71 -9.07 21.83 -14.90
N SER A 72 -9.92 22.85 -14.76
CA SER A 72 -11.08 22.82 -13.87
C SER A 72 -12.07 21.71 -14.23
N GLU A 73 -12.40 21.56 -15.51
CA GLU A 73 -13.33 20.54 -15.99
C GLU A 73 -12.74 19.14 -15.80
N ARG A 74 -11.48 18.93 -16.21
CA ARG A 74 -10.81 17.64 -15.99
C ARG A 74 -10.71 17.27 -14.51
N ARG A 75 -10.49 18.25 -13.63
CA ARG A 75 -10.44 18.03 -12.18
C ARG A 75 -11.81 17.65 -11.63
N GLU A 76 -12.87 18.27 -12.11
CA GLU A 76 -14.25 17.93 -11.72
C GLU A 76 -14.60 16.50 -12.12
N ASP A 77 -14.32 16.12 -13.38
CA ASP A 77 -14.48 14.75 -13.86
C ASP A 77 -13.71 13.74 -12.99
N PHE A 78 -12.44 14.03 -12.67
CA PHE A 78 -11.63 13.17 -11.79
C PHE A 78 -12.23 13.02 -10.40
N LEU A 79 -12.74 14.10 -9.81
CA LEU A 79 -13.35 14.07 -8.49
C LEU A 79 -14.64 13.23 -8.52
N GLU A 80 -15.48 13.41 -9.53
CA GLU A 80 -16.69 12.61 -9.72
C GLU A 80 -16.37 11.13 -9.91
N TRP A 81 -15.39 10.80 -10.75
CA TRP A 81 -14.98 9.42 -10.99
C TRP A 81 -14.45 8.73 -9.74
N LEU A 82 -13.74 9.46 -8.88
CA LEU A 82 -13.12 8.93 -7.66
C LEU A 82 -14.04 8.95 -6.44
N GLU A 83 -15.08 9.80 -6.41
CA GLU A 83 -15.96 9.98 -5.26
C GLU A 83 -16.48 8.65 -4.70
N PRO A 84 -17.01 7.70 -5.51
CA PRO A 84 -17.57 6.46 -4.99
C PRO A 84 -16.51 5.51 -4.39
N LEU A 85 -15.22 5.77 -4.62
CA LEU A 85 -14.10 4.99 -4.07
C LEU A 85 -13.54 5.60 -2.78
N THR A 86 -13.98 6.79 -2.39
CA THR A 86 -13.45 7.51 -1.22
C THR A 86 -13.72 6.79 0.09
N THR A 87 -14.90 6.22 0.27
CA THR A 87 -15.26 5.41 1.45
C THR A 87 -14.33 4.20 1.60
N ILE A 88 -14.08 3.49 0.51
CA ILE A 88 -13.18 2.33 0.49
C ILE A 88 -11.75 2.77 0.83
N ARG A 89 -11.31 3.90 0.25
CA ARG A 89 -9.99 4.47 0.54
C ARG A 89 -9.83 4.77 2.03
N ARG A 90 -10.80 5.46 2.63
CA ARG A 90 -10.79 5.81 4.06
C ARG A 90 -10.79 4.58 4.97
N ALA A 91 -11.57 3.56 4.63
CA ALA A 91 -11.58 2.31 5.39
C ALA A 91 -10.23 1.59 5.32
N ASN A 92 -9.62 1.53 4.12
CA ASN A 92 -8.29 0.94 3.95
C ASN A 92 -7.20 1.74 4.69
N GLU A 93 -7.23 3.08 4.61
CA GLU A 93 -6.33 3.97 5.35
C GLU A 93 -6.40 3.67 6.85
N LEU A 94 -7.61 3.66 7.43
CA LEU A 94 -7.80 3.36 8.86
C LEU A 94 -7.23 1.98 9.24
N VAL A 95 -7.54 0.92 8.50
CA VAL A 95 -7.07 -0.44 8.81
C VAL A 95 -5.55 -0.54 8.69
N ILE A 96 -4.98 0.00 7.61
CA ILE A 96 -3.53 -0.03 7.40
C ILE A 96 -2.81 0.77 8.48
N ASP A 97 -3.35 1.92 8.89
CA ASP A 97 -2.77 2.74 9.95
C ASP A 97 -2.82 2.02 11.30
N LEU A 98 -3.93 1.35 11.61
CA LEU A 98 -4.04 0.50 12.81
C LEU A 98 -2.99 -0.62 12.81
N ILE A 99 -2.85 -1.35 11.70
CA ILE A 99 -1.85 -2.42 11.56
C ILE A 99 -0.44 -1.86 11.73
N ARG A 100 -0.11 -0.74 11.08
CA ARG A 100 1.26 -0.18 11.11
C ARG A 100 1.66 0.35 12.47
N ASN A 101 0.70 0.82 13.26
CA ASN A 101 0.92 1.37 14.60
C ASN A 101 0.72 0.34 15.73
N SER A 102 0.44 -0.92 15.41
CA SER A 102 0.18 -1.94 16.44
C SER A 102 1.44 -2.44 17.14
N VAL A 103 2.61 -2.25 16.54
CA VAL A 103 3.91 -2.68 17.07
C VAL A 103 4.97 -1.61 16.78
N ALA A 104 5.75 -1.25 17.80
CA ALA A 104 6.92 -0.39 17.62
C ALA A 104 8.04 -1.17 16.89
N PRO A 105 8.71 -0.56 15.90
CA PRO A 105 9.86 -1.19 15.27
C PRO A 105 10.99 -1.49 16.28
N GLU A 106 11.64 -2.63 16.10
CA GLU A 106 12.80 -3.03 16.90
C GLU A 106 14.07 -3.02 16.05
N ILE A 107 15.15 -2.49 16.60
CA ILE A 107 16.46 -2.52 15.94
C ILE A 107 16.96 -3.97 15.90
N ARG A 108 17.35 -4.41 14.70
CA ARG A 108 17.91 -5.72 14.39
C ARG A 108 19.16 -5.56 13.54
N THR A 109 19.96 -6.60 13.52
CA THR A 109 21.15 -6.70 12.67
C THR A 109 21.01 -7.92 11.78
N ALA A 110 21.20 -7.75 10.49
CA ALA A 110 21.37 -8.84 9.54
C ALA A 110 22.86 -9.15 9.40
N GLU A 111 23.29 -10.26 9.97
CA GLU A 111 24.67 -10.74 9.91
C GLU A 111 25.01 -11.14 8.48
N ASP A 112 26.13 -10.65 7.94
CA ASP A 112 26.53 -10.88 6.55
C ASP A 112 25.39 -10.64 5.53
N GLY A 113 24.60 -9.58 5.77
CA GLY A 113 23.47 -9.22 4.92
C GLY A 113 22.30 -10.20 4.96
N PHE A 114 22.24 -11.13 5.91
CA PHE A 114 21.16 -12.11 6.06
C PHE A 114 20.51 -12.04 7.45
N PHE A 115 19.19 -12.06 7.48
CA PHE A 115 18.43 -12.15 8.72
C PHE A 115 17.28 -13.15 8.59
N GLN A 116 17.04 -13.92 9.64
CA GLN A 116 15.91 -14.83 9.73
C GLN A 116 15.26 -14.74 11.10
N LEU A 117 13.93 -14.68 11.12
CA LEU A 117 13.09 -14.75 12.30
C LEU A 117 12.04 -15.83 12.15
N ASN A 118 11.93 -16.72 13.14
CA ASN A 118 10.80 -17.65 13.22
C ASN A 118 9.63 -16.94 13.89
N LEU A 119 8.44 -17.12 13.31
CA LEU A 119 7.20 -16.53 13.81
C LEU A 119 6.45 -17.52 14.68
N GLU A 120 5.74 -17.01 15.68
CA GLU A 120 4.89 -17.82 16.55
C GLU A 120 3.71 -18.41 15.76
N LEU A 121 3.44 -19.69 15.97
CA LEU A 121 2.32 -20.38 15.34
C LEU A 121 1.00 -19.93 15.97
N GLY A 122 0.02 -19.61 15.12
CA GLY A 122 -1.33 -19.20 15.55
C GLY A 122 -1.50 -17.69 15.72
N THR A 123 -0.41 -16.93 15.70
CA THR A 123 -0.46 -15.46 15.73
C THR A 123 -0.78 -14.90 14.34
N PRO A 124 -1.80 -14.03 14.19
CA PRO A 124 -2.29 -13.59 12.88
C PRO A 124 -1.48 -12.42 12.32
N TYR A 125 -0.16 -12.57 12.15
CA TYR A 125 0.67 -11.49 11.59
C TYR A 125 0.15 -11.03 10.22
N GLN A 126 -0.12 -9.73 10.07
CA GLN A 126 -0.69 -9.18 8.82
C GLN A 126 0.33 -8.41 7.97
N LEU A 127 1.39 -7.85 8.56
CA LEU A 127 2.35 -7.02 7.84
C LEU A 127 3.76 -7.15 8.44
N VAL A 128 4.77 -7.25 7.57
CA VAL A 128 6.19 -7.12 7.93
C VAL A 128 6.71 -5.80 7.37
N ARG A 129 7.37 -5.02 8.22
CA ARG A 129 8.01 -3.75 7.84
C ARG A 129 9.50 -3.84 8.14
N VAL A 130 10.31 -3.59 7.11
CA VAL A 130 11.75 -3.40 7.22
C VAL A 130 12.02 -1.94 6.93
N LEU A 131 12.58 -1.22 7.90
CA LEU A 131 12.92 0.19 7.76
C LEU A 131 14.44 0.30 7.72
N LEU A 132 14.92 1.09 6.76
CA LEU A 132 16.32 1.42 6.58
C LEU A 132 16.49 2.93 6.70
N GLU A 133 17.66 3.36 7.16
CA GLU A 133 18.03 4.76 7.15
C GLU A 133 18.06 5.32 5.72
N ASP A 134 17.65 6.58 5.58
CA ASP A 134 17.76 7.31 4.32
C ASP A 134 19.22 7.34 3.84
N GLY A 135 19.43 7.04 2.56
CA GLY A 135 20.77 6.97 1.98
C GLY A 135 21.51 5.65 2.20
N SER A 136 20.87 4.64 2.81
CA SER A 136 21.39 3.28 2.85
C SER A 136 21.78 2.80 1.45
N ASN A 137 22.95 2.18 1.34
CA ASN A 137 23.50 1.71 0.06
C ASN A 137 23.04 0.28 -0.30
N VAL A 138 22.14 -0.30 0.50
CA VAL A 138 21.53 -1.63 0.33
C VAL A 138 20.01 -1.52 0.16
N TYR A 139 19.40 -2.57 -0.41
CA TYR A 139 17.95 -2.74 -0.42
C TYR A 139 17.57 -4.13 0.12
N PRO A 140 16.41 -4.28 0.79
CA PRO A 140 15.99 -5.57 1.32
C PRO A 140 15.22 -6.39 0.27
N GLU A 141 15.56 -7.67 0.15
CA GLU A 141 14.70 -8.71 -0.42
C GLU A 141 14.06 -9.49 0.73
N ILE A 142 12.73 -9.45 0.81
CA ILE A 142 11.97 -10.01 1.93
C ILE A 142 11.19 -11.23 1.46
N SER A 143 11.36 -12.35 2.15
CA SER A 143 10.55 -13.56 1.97
C SER A 143 9.86 -13.88 3.30
N ALA A 144 8.54 -13.72 3.36
CA ALA A 144 7.74 -13.94 4.56
C ALA A 144 6.69 -15.03 4.35
N SER A 145 6.47 -15.82 5.39
CA SER A 145 5.45 -16.87 5.46
C SER A 145 4.84 -16.87 6.87
N LYS A 146 3.78 -17.67 7.08
CA LYS A 146 3.18 -17.86 8.42
C LYS A 146 4.12 -18.43 9.50
N HIS A 147 5.32 -18.89 9.13
CA HIS A 147 6.27 -19.53 10.04
C HIS A 147 7.59 -18.78 10.19
N ARG A 148 7.97 -17.99 9.19
CA ARG A 148 9.28 -17.34 9.16
C ARG A 148 9.28 -16.10 8.29
N VAL A 149 10.15 -15.17 8.65
CA VAL A 149 10.56 -14.03 7.85
C VAL A 149 12.04 -14.16 7.58
N ILE A 150 12.42 -13.98 6.32
CA ILE A 150 13.81 -13.91 5.85
C ILE A 150 13.99 -12.56 5.18
N VAL A 151 15.07 -11.86 5.54
CA VAL A 151 15.47 -10.59 4.93
C VAL A 151 16.90 -10.74 4.43
N ARG A 152 17.12 -10.43 3.16
CA ARG A 152 18.44 -10.39 2.54
C ARG A 152 18.74 -8.98 2.08
N PHE A 153 19.86 -8.43 2.50
CA PHE A 153 20.30 -7.11 2.07
C PHE A 153 21.19 -7.22 0.85
N MET A 154 20.77 -6.54 -0.21
CA MET A 154 21.32 -6.68 -1.55
C MET A 154 21.88 -5.34 -2.02
N ARG A 155 22.84 -5.40 -2.95
CA ARG A 155 23.32 -4.27 -3.73
C ARG A 155 23.32 -4.63 -5.21
N LEU A 156 23.16 -3.61 -6.04
CA LEU A 156 23.40 -3.73 -7.47
C LEU A 156 24.85 -3.38 -7.76
N ASP A 157 25.53 -4.25 -8.49
CA ASP A 157 26.82 -3.90 -9.07
C ASP A 157 26.65 -2.70 -10.02
N ARG A 158 27.51 -1.69 -9.88
CA ARG A 158 27.35 -0.41 -10.58
C ARG A 158 27.58 -0.52 -12.09
N GLN A 159 28.37 -1.51 -12.53
CA GLN A 159 28.74 -1.64 -13.94
C GLN A 159 27.79 -2.59 -14.67
N THR A 160 27.48 -3.73 -14.04
CA THR A 160 26.71 -4.82 -14.63
C THR A 160 25.24 -4.79 -14.24
N GLY A 161 24.88 -4.07 -13.16
CA GLY A 161 23.54 -4.12 -12.58
C GLY A 161 23.21 -5.44 -11.88
N HIS A 162 24.19 -6.36 -11.71
CA HIS A 162 23.95 -7.65 -11.10
C HIS A 162 23.63 -7.50 -9.60
N PRO A 163 22.51 -8.06 -9.11
CA PRO A 163 22.20 -8.04 -7.68
C PRO A 163 23.06 -9.06 -6.92
N PHE A 164 23.67 -8.64 -5.82
CA PHE A 164 24.43 -9.52 -4.92
C PHE A 164 24.13 -9.19 -3.46
N GLN A 165 24.16 -10.21 -2.60
CA GLN A 165 24.01 -10.03 -1.16
C GLN A 165 25.27 -9.39 -0.59
N VAL A 166 25.11 -8.43 0.31
CA VAL A 166 26.25 -7.86 1.02
C VAL A 166 26.85 -8.86 2.00
N ASN A 167 28.14 -8.74 2.25
CA ASN A 167 28.92 -9.59 3.18
C ASN A 167 29.38 -8.80 4.41
N HIS A 168 28.52 -7.91 4.88
CA HIS A 168 28.73 -7.14 6.11
C HIS A 168 27.41 -7.00 6.85
N ASP A 169 27.52 -6.73 8.13
CA ASP A 169 26.36 -6.54 8.99
C ASP A 169 25.57 -5.30 8.60
N VAL A 170 24.25 -5.45 8.51
CA VAL A 170 23.32 -4.35 8.21
C VAL A 170 22.40 -4.15 9.40
N ALA A 171 22.49 -2.98 10.04
CA ALA A 171 21.53 -2.56 11.05
C ALA A 171 20.25 -2.04 10.36
N PHE A 172 19.09 -2.43 10.88
CA PHE A 172 17.78 -2.03 10.35
C PHE A 172 16.71 -2.11 11.45
N GLU A 173 15.54 -1.53 11.21
CA GLU A 173 14.40 -1.72 12.11
C GLU A 173 13.40 -2.71 11.52
N LEU A 174 12.89 -3.61 12.35
CA LEU A 174 11.90 -4.62 11.99
C LEU A 174 10.63 -4.42 12.81
N ALA A 175 9.48 -4.32 12.15
CA ALA A 175 8.18 -4.42 12.80
C ALA A 175 7.38 -5.58 12.19
N ILE A 176 6.96 -6.52 13.04
CA ILE A 176 6.05 -7.61 12.68
C ILE A 176 4.67 -7.24 13.23
N CYS A 177 3.85 -6.62 12.39
CA CYS A 177 2.57 -6.04 12.77
C CYS A 177 1.50 -7.12 12.94
N GLN A 178 0.78 -7.00 14.06
CA GLN A 178 -0.37 -7.83 14.43
C GLN A 178 -1.48 -6.94 15.01
N LEU A 179 -2.72 -7.12 14.57
CA LEU A 179 -3.93 -6.58 15.21
C LEU A 179 -4.64 -7.63 16.06
#